data_AF-A0A3A0EQH0-F1
#
_entry.id   AF-A0A3A0EQH0-F1
#
_cell.length_a   1.000
_cell.length_b   1.000
_cell.length_c   1.000
_cell.angle_alpha   90.00
_cell.angle_beta   90.00
_cell.angle_gamma   90.00
#
_symmetry.space_group_name_H-M   'P 1'
#
loop_
_entity.id
_entity.type
_entity.pdbx_description
1 polymer ?
#
loop_
_entity_poly.entity_id
_entity_poly.type
_entity_poly.pdbx_seq_one_letter_code
_entity_poly.pdbx_strand_id
1 'polypeptide(L)'
;MSESTPLGFRVPPEKAAALEKLAAATDRPKSWLLEQALDAYLETNAWQVAHIEQGLADLKAGKAVPHDKVAGWLKSWGGSAERKRPR
;
A
#
# COMPACT_ATOMS: atom_id res chain seq x y z
N MET A 1 11.00 16.86 -20.88
CA MET A 1 9.96 15.92 -21.33
C MET A 1 10.05 14.73 -20.42
N SER A 2 8.96 14.36 -19.75
CA SER A 2 8.96 13.20 -18.84
C SER A 2 9.18 11.92 -19.63
N GLU A 3 10.16 11.11 -19.24
CA GLU A 3 10.37 9.79 -19.85
C GLU A 3 9.22 8.86 -19.44
N SER A 4 8.59 8.20 -20.41
CA SER A 4 7.57 7.18 -20.18
C SER A 4 8.07 5.83 -20.68
N THR A 5 7.92 4.78 -19.86
CA THR A 5 8.25 3.41 -20.25
C THR A 5 6.99 2.70 -20.75
N PRO A 6 6.96 2.13 -21.98
CA PRO A 6 5.79 1.42 -22.48
C PRO A 6 5.58 0.10 -21.72
N LEU A 7 4.34 -0.17 -21.33
CA LEU A 7 3.95 -1.38 -20.60
C LEU A 7 2.88 -2.13 -21.39
N GLY A 8 3.18 -3.38 -21.76
CA GLY A 8 2.27 -4.24 -22.53
C GLY A 8 1.63 -5.30 -21.66
N PHE A 9 0.31 -5.41 -21.67
CA PHE A 9 -0.42 -6.48 -20.97
C PHE A 9 -1.62 -6.94 -21.80
N ARG A 10 -1.97 -8.22 -21.66
CA ARG A 10 -3.15 -8.79 -22.31
C ARG A 10 -4.39 -8.46 -21.48
N VAL A 11 -5.41 -7.93 -22.15
CA VAL A 11 -6.69 -7.59 -21.55
C VAL A 11 -7.78 -8.44 -22.17
N PRO A 12 -8.61 -9.11 -21.36
CA PRO A 12 -9.79 -9.80 -21.86
C PRO A 12 -10.70 -8.85 -22.66
N PRO A 13 -11.31 -9.29 -23.78
CA PRO A 13 -12.10 -8.43 -24.67
C PRO A 13 -13.21 -7.65 -23.97
N GLU A 14 -13.86 -8.26 -22.97
CA GLU A 14 -14.92 -7.64 -22.18
C GLU A 14 -14.42 -6.45 -21.36
N LYS A 15 -13.21 -6.54 -20.79
CA LYS A 15 -12.59 -5.44 -20.04
C LYS A 15 -12.12 -4.34 -20.97
N ALA A 16 -11.58 -4.69 -22.13
CA ALA A 16 -11.20 -3.71 -23.14
C ALA A 16 -12.43 -2.90 -23.60
N ALA A 17 -13.54 -3.58 -23.90
CA ALA A 17 -14.79 -2.91 -24.28
C ALA A 17 -15.36 -2.01 -23.16
N ALA A 18 -15.27 -2.44 -21.90
CA ALA A 18 -15.67 -1.62 -20.76
C ALA A 18 -14.80 -0.35 -20.64
N LEU A 19 -13.49 -0.47 -20.84
CA LEU A 19 -12.56 0.67 -20.81
C LEU A 19 -12.83 1.66 -21.94
N GLU A 20 -13.11 1.19 -23.16
CA GLU A 20 -13.48 2.05 -24.29
C GLU A 20 -14.75 2.86 -24.00
N LYS A 21 -15.78 2.21 -23.45
CA LYS A 21 -17.04 2.88 -23.07
C LYS A 21 -16.81 3.95 -22.01
N LEU A 22 -15.97 3.65 -21.01
CA LEU A 22 -15.64 4.60 -19.95
C LEU A 22 -14.85 5.80 -20.50
N ALA A 23 -13.87 5.55 -21.36
CA ALA A 23 -13.10 6.59 -22.05
C ALA A 23 -14.01 7.54 -22.83
N ALA A 24 -14.93 6.98 -23.63
CA ALA A 24 -15.88 7.78 -24.40
C ALA A 24 -16.85 8.58 -23.51
N ALA A 25 -17.38 7.97 -22.44
CA ALA A 25 -18.31 8.64 -21.54
C ALA A 25 -17.67 9.76 -20.69
N THR A 26 -16.37 9.68 -20.46
CA THR A 26 -15.62 10.65 -19.63
C THR A 26 -14.82 11.66 -20.44
N ASP A 27 -14.80 11.54 -21.76
CA ASP A 27 -13.94 12.32 -22.67
C ASP A 27 -12.46 12.27 -22.25
N ARG A 28 -11.98 11.05 -21.97
CA ARG A 28 -10.60 10.79 -21.55
C ARG A 28 -9.94 9.72 -22.41
N PRO A 29 -8.64 9.86 -22.72
CA PRO A 29 -7.92 8.80 -23.39
C PRO A 29 -7.74 7.60 -22.46
N LYS A 30 -7.74 6.39 -23.04
CA LYS A 30 -7.54 5.14 -22.29
C LYS A 30 -6.27 5.11 -21.45
N SER A 31 -5.18 5.70 -21.97
CA SER A 31 -3.91 5.79 -21.25
C SER A 31 -4.05 6.53 -19.93
N TRP A 32 -4.84 7.61 -19.90
CA TRP A 32 -5.10 8.37 -18.68
C TRP A 32 -5.88 7.53 -17.67
N LEU A 33 -6.92 6.80 -18.09
CA LEU A 33 -7.67 5.92 -17.20
C LEU A 33 -6.82 4.76 -16.65
N LEU A 34 -5.91 4.23 -17.46
CA LEU A 34 -4.96 3.19 -17.05
C LEU A 34 -3.92 3.73 -16.05
N GLU A 35 -3.43 4.96 -16.26
CA GLU A 35 -2.55 5.64 -15.32
C GLU A 35 -3.24 5.86 -13.97
N GLN A 36 -4.47 6.37 -13.97
CA GLN A 36 -5.24 6.53 -12.73
C GLN A 36 -5.50 5.20 -12.01
N ALA A 37 -5.79 4.13 -12.76
CA ALA A 37 -5.97 2.81 -12.16
C ALA A 37 -4.66 2.27 -11.57
N LEU A 38 -3.53 2.53 -12.23
CA LEU A 38 -2.20 2.14 -11.74
C LEU A 38 -1.84 2.91 -10.46
N ASP A 39 -2.05 4.23 -10.45
CA ASP A 39 -1.80 5.08 -9.28
C ASP A 39 -2.61 4.59 -8.07
N ALA A 40 -3.92 4.38 -8.25
CA ALA A 40 -4.79 3.88 -7.20
C ALA A 40 -4.33 2.50 -6.68
N TYR A 41 -3.89 1.62 -7.57
CA TYR A 41 -3.38 0.31 -7.18
C TYR A 41 -2.07 0.42 -6.39
N LEU A 42 -1.13 1.26 -6.85
CA LEU A 42 0.14 1.45 -6.17
C LEU A 42 -0.05 2.13 -4.81
N GLU A 43 -0.85 3.19 -4.72
CA GLU A 43 -1.16 3.86 -3.46
C GLU A 43 -1.75 2.89 -2.43
N THR A 44 -2.67 2.02 -2.86
CA THR A 44 -3.33 1.05 -1.98
C THR A 44 -2.41 -0.07 -1.52
N ASN A 45 -1.42 -0.49 -2.33
CA ASN A 45 -0.65 -1.72 -2.08
C ASN A 45 0.81 -1.49 -1.70
N ALA A 46 1.44 -0.40 -2.16
CA ALA A 46 2.87 -0.18 -1.95
C ALA A 46 3.23 0.01 -0.47
N TRP A 47 2.32 0.60 0.32
CA TRP A 47 2.56 0.84 1.74
C TRP A 47 2.83 -0.46 2.52
N GLN A 48 2.16 -1.57 2.17
CA GLN A 48 2.30 -2.84 2.88
C GLN A 48 3.68 -3.44 2.66
N VAL A 49 4.14 -3.45 1.41
CA VAL A 49 5.49 -3.93 1.06
C VAL A 49 6.55 -3.09 1.77
N ALA A 50 6.43 -1.76 1.68
CA ALA A 50 7.35 -0.84 2.35
C ALA A 50 7.39 -1.05 3.88
N HIS A 51 6.25 -1.28 4.53
CA HIS A 51 6.19 -1.54 5.97
C HIS A 51 6.84 -2.87 6.36
N ILE A 52 6.66 -3.91 5.55
CA ILE A 52 7.31 -5.21 5.78
C ILE A 52 8.83 -5.06 5.69
N GLU A 53 9.32 -4.41 4.64
CA GLU A 53 10.74 -4.16 4.44
C GLU A 53 11.34 -3.33 5.57
N GLN A 54 10.64 -2.28 6.01
CA GLN A 54 11.04 -1.45 7.14
C GLN A 54 11.08 -2.27 8.44
N GLY A 55 10.07 -3.10 8.70
CA GLY A 55 10.05 -3.99 9.86
C GLY A 55 11.23 -4.98 9.87
N LEU A 56 11.56 -5.56 8.71
CA LEU A 56 12.73 -6.42 8.56
C LEU A 56 14.04 -5.66 8.81
N ALA A 57 14.14 -4.41 8.37
CA ALA A 57 15.31 -3.56 8.63
C ALA A 57 15.45 -3.24 10.12
N ASP A 58 14.36 -2.91 10.81
CA ASP A 58 14.36 -2.61 12.24
C ASP A 58 14.70 -3.85 13.09
N LEU A 59 14.25 -5.04 12.71
CA LEU A 59 14.66 -6.30 13.32
C LEU A 59 16.18 -6.52 13.18
N LYS A 60 16.74 -6.33 11.97
CA LYS A 60 18.18 -6.43 11.72
C LYS A 60 18.99 -5.40 12.52
N ALA A 61 18.44 -4.21 12.73
CA ALA A 61 19.03 -3.15 13.53
C ALA A 61 18.85 -3.35 15.05
N GLY A 62 18.21 -4.44 15.50
CA GLY A 62 17.99 -4.72 16.92
C GLY A 62 16.96 -3.82 17.60
N LYS A 63 16.11 -3.12 16.83
CA LYS A 63 15.06 -2.22 17.35
C LYS A 63 13.77 -2.95 17.71
N ALA A 64 13.86 -4.25 17.98
CA ALA A 64 12.72 -5.08 18.35
C ALA A 64 12.49 -5.02 19.85
N VAL A 65 11.23 -5.04 20.28
CA VAL A 65 10.87 -5.16 21.69
C VAL A 65 10.46 -6.60 22.01
N PRO A 66 10.95 -7.19 23.11
CA PRO A 66 10.46 -8.47 23.62
C PRO A 66 8.94 -8.51 23.83
N HIS A 67 8.32 -9.63 23.46
CA HIS A 67 6.87 -9.81 23.49
C HIS A 67 6.27 -9.64 24.90
N ASP A 68 6.96 -10.13 25.94
CA ASP A 68 6.55 -10.03 27.34
C ASP A 68 6.39 -8.57 27.82
N LYS A 69 7.30 -7.68 27.40
CA LYS A 69 7.21 -6.24 27.68
C LYS A 69 6.00 -5.62 27.00
N VAL A 70 5.73 -5.98 25.74
CA VAL A 70 4.54 -5.50 25.01
C VAL A 70 3.25 -6.01 25.64
N ALA A 71 3.16 -7.31 25.93
CA ALA A 71 1.99 -7.91 26.58
C ALA A 71 1.72 -7.30 27.96
N GLY A 72 2.78 -7.05 28.73
CA GLY A 72 2.68 -6.38 30.03
C GLY A 72 2.17 -4.94 29.93
N TRP A 73 2.50 -4.22 28.84
CA TRP A 73 2.00 -2.87 28.57
C TRP A 73 0.53 -2.89 28.13
N LEU A 74 0.17 -3.74 27.16
CA LEU A 74 -1.21 -3.88 26.66
C LEU A 74 -2.20 -4.20 27.77
N LYS A 75 -1.82 -5.09 28.71
CA LYS A 75 -2.66 -5.44 29.88
C LYS A 75 -2.93 -4.27 30.84
N SER A 76 -2.11 -3.22 30.79
CA SER A 76 -2.26 -2.06 31.67
C SER A 76 -3.13 -0.94 31.07
N TRP A 77 -3.53 -1.06 29.81
CA TRP A 77 -4.36 -0.07 29.13
C TRP A 77 -5.73 0.11 29.79
N GLY A 78 -6.19 1.36 29.85
CA GLY A 78 -7.50 1.72 30.40
C GLY A 78 -7.60 1.66 31.93
N GLY A 79 -6.49 1.36 32.63
CA GLY A 79 -6.40 1.39 34.08
C GLY A 79 -5.69 2.65 34.61
N SER A 80 -5.86 2.93 35.90
CA SER A 80 -5.16 4.03 36.59
C SER A 80 -3.63 3.83 36.70
N ALA A 81 -3.12 2.65 36.36
CA ALA A 81 -1.70 2.29 36.41
C ALA A 81 -1.14 1.89 35.02
N GLU A 82 -1.58 2.57 33.95
CA GLU A 82 -1.08 2.32 32.60
C GLU A 82 0.45 2.49 32.52
N ARG A 83 1.13 1.48 31.96
CA ARG A 83 2.59 1.45 31.82
C ARG A 83 3.04 2.26 30.61
N LYS A 84 4.29 2.74 30.62
CA LYS A 84 4.87 3.41 29.44
C LYS A 84 5.07 2.41 28.29
N ARG A 85 4.83 2.89 27.05
CA ARG A 85 5.09 2.12 25.83
C ARG A 85 6.55 1.65 25.80
N PRO A 86 6.80 0.33 25.68
CA PRO A 86 8.14 -0.22 25.47
C PRO A 86 8.79 0.33 24.20
N ARG A 87 10.11 0.53 24.22
CA ARG A 87 10.94 0.98 23.09
C ARG A 87 12.08 0.01 22.84
#